data_AF-A0A4D4KPU5-F1
#
_entry.id   AF-A0A4D4KPU5-F1
#
_cell.length_a   1.000
_cell.length_b   1.000
_cell.length_c   1.000
_cell.angle_alpha   90.00
_cell.angle_beta   90.00
_cell.angle_gamma   90.00
#
_symmetry.space_group_name_H-M   'P 1'
#
loop_
_entity.id
_entity.type
_entity.pdbx_description
1 polymer ?
#
loop_
_entity_poly.entity_id
_entity_poly.type
_entity_poly.pdbx_seq_one_letter_code
_entity_poly.pdbx_strand_id
1 'polypeptide(L)'
;MNSDEARQLFEVRLSLDPTAAELAATRRTDQDIAALRAAVDNLLPVTRQWGEEALTAHRTFHQALYRASHNDVLIRLLDDLWDKSDRYRRLGLELPPGDEPRTRDLEEHHRLVALVVDGRAAEAGKLMRDHIAHSLTATAISALENRESHREN
;
A
#
# COMPACT_ATOMS: atom_id res chain seq x y z
N MET A 1 -5.74 3.06 19.55
CA MET A 1 -5.89 2.39 18.24
C MET A 1 -6.85 1.24 18.43
N ASN A 2 -7.84 1.12 17.55
CA ASN A 2 -8.90 0.10 17.59
C ASN A 2 -8.66 -0.92 16.46
N SER A 3 -8.70 -2.22 16.76
CA SER A 3 -8.55 -3.31 15.78
C SER A 3 -9.68 -3.31 14.74
N ASP A 4 -10.93 -3.06 15.16
CA ASP A 4 -12.09 -3.04 14.27
C ASP A 4 -11.99 -1.96 13.20
N GLU A 5 -11.59 -0.74 13.59
CA GLU A 5 -11.42 0.35 12.64
C GLU A 5 -10.25 0.07 11.67
N ALA A 6 -9.15 -0.54 12.16
CA ALA A 6 -8.05 -0.94 11.29
C ALA A 6 -8.50 -1.97 10.24
N ARG A 7 -9.31 -2.94 10.67
CA ARG A 7 -9.85 -4.00 9.82
C ARG A 7 -10.84 -3.44 8.79
N GLN A 8 -11.73 -2.55 9.19
CA GLN A 8 -12.65 -1.88 8.25
C GLN A 8 -11.90 -1.09 7.17
N LEU A 9 -10.87 -0.32 7.54
CA LEU A 9 -10.04 0.39 6.56
C LEU A 9 -9.33 -0.58 5.61
N PHE A 10 -8.79 -1.67 6.15
CA PHE A 10 -8.10 -2.70 5.39
C PHE A 10 -9.01 -3.43 4.39
N GLU A 11 -10.23 -3.79 4.79
CA GLU A 11 -11.24 -4.42 3.92
C GLU A 11 -11.59 -3.53 2.72
N VAL A 12 -11.75 -2.23 2.95
CA VAL A 12 -12.02 -1.26 1.86
C VAL A 12 -10.81 -1.14 0.92
N ARG A 13 -9.59 -1.06 1.46
CA ARG A 13 -8.36 -1.01 0.65
C ARG A 13 -8.16 -2.27 -0.20
N LEU A 14 -8.45 -3.45 0.34
CA LEU A 14 -8.45 -4.72 -0.42
C LEU A 14 -9.41 -4.73 -1.62
N SER A 15 -10.41 -3.84 -1.63
CA SER A 15 -11.34 -3.67 -2.75
C SER A 15 -10.89 -2.57 -3.71
N LEU A 16 -10.42 -1.44 -3.19
CA LEU A 16 -10.16 -0.24 -3.97
C LEU A 16 -8.74 -0.16 -4.54
N ASP A 17 -7.70 -0.52 -3.79
CA ASP A 17 -6.31 -0.45 -4.28
C ASP A 17 -6.09 -1.35 -5.53
N PRO A 18 -6.57 -2.62 -5.58
CA PRO A 18 -6.45 -3.44 -6.79
C PRO A 18 -7.17 -2.84 -8.00
N THR A 19 -8.35 -2.29 -7.77
CA THR A 19 -9.14 -1.62 -8.82
C THR A 19 -8.36 -0.42 -9.39
N ALA A 20 -7.69 0.36 -8.54
CA ALA A 20 -6.85 1.47 -8.98
C ALA A 20 -5.66 0.99 -9.83
N ALA A 21 -5.01 -0.11 -9.45
CA ALA A 21 -3.90 -0.69 -10.21
C ALA A 21 -4.35 -1.22 -11.59
N GLU A 22 -5.49 -1.91 -11.67
CA GLU A 22 -6.07 -2.38 -12.94
C GLU A 22 -6.40 -1.22 -13.88
N LEU A 23 -7.05 -0.18 -13.34
CA LEU A 23 -7.38 1.03 -14.09
C LEU A 23 -6.13 1.77 -14.52
N ALA A 24 -5.11 1.86 -13.66
CA ALA A 24 -3.82 2.46 -13.99
C ALA A 24 -3.17 1.75 -15.17
N ALA A 25 -3.07 0.42 -15.14
CA ALA A 25 -2.55 -0.37 -16.25
C ALA A 25 -3.34 -0.19 -17.55
N THR A 26 -4.64 0.12 -17.46
CA THR A 26 -5.49 0.33 -18.64
C THR A 26 -5.39 1.76 -19.19
N ARG A 27 -5.22 2.76 -18.32
CA ARG A 27 -5.43 4.19 -18.65
C ARG A 27 -4.17 5.05 -18.61
N ARG A 28 -3.07 4.56 -18.04
CA ARG A 28 -1.79 5.28 -17.95
C ARG A 28 -1.39 5.92 -19.28
N THR A 29 -0.91 7.15 -19.17
CA THR A 29 -0.25 7.93 -20.21
C THR A 29 1.27 7.82 -20.08
N ASP A 30 2.02 8.31 -21.06
CA ASP A 30 3.49 8.37 -20.98
C ASP A 30 3.97 9.23 -19.80
N GLN A 31 3.22 10.27 -19.45
CA GLN A 31 3.51 11.11 -18.28
C GLN A 31 3.31 10.32 -16.98
N ASP A 32 2.25 9.51 -16.88
CA ASP A 32 2.02 8.66 -15.71
C ASP A 32 3.12 7.60 -15.58
N ILE A 33 3.56 7.01 -16.70
CA ILE A 33 4.66 6.05 -16.72
C ILE A 33 5.95 6.69 -16.21
N ALA A 34 6.27 7.90 -16.66
CA ALA A 34 7.44 8.64 -16.19
C ALA A 34 7.34 8.94 -14.68
N ALA A 35 6.17 9.36 -14.20
CA ALA A 35 5.92 9.62 -12.78
C ALA A 35 6.04 8.35 -11.92
N LEU A 36 5.50 7.22 -12.39
CA LEU A 36 5.60 5.93 -11.71
C LEU A 36 7.04 5.43 -11.61
N ARG A 37 7.82 5.55 -12.68
CA ARG A 37 9.25 5.21 -12.66
C ARG A 37 10.03 6.11 -11.71
N ALA A 38 9.80 7.42 -11.76
CA ALA A 38 10.45 8.32 -10.81
C ALA A 38 10.05 8.01 -9.35
N ALA A 39 8.79 7.66 -9.09
CA ALA A 39 8.34 7.34 -7.73
C ALA A 39 8.93 6.01 -7.23
N VAL A 40 9.01 4.99 -8.08
CA VAL A 40 9.56 3.67 -7.70
C VAL A 40 11.07 3.72 -7.47
N ASP A 41 11.79 4.53 -8.25
CA ASP A 41 13.25 4.73 -8.07
C ASP A 41 13.59 5.48 -6.77
N ASN A 42 12.64 6.24 -6.23
CA ASN A 42 12.78 6.93 -4.95
C ASN A 42 12.27 6.10 -3.75
N LEU A 43 11.77 4.88 -3.97
CA LEU A 43 11.34 4.02 -2.87
C LEU A 43 12.52 3.60 -2.00
N LEU A 44 12.24 3.53 -0.71
CA LEU A 44 13.19 3.16 0.30
C LEU A 44 12.66 1.91 1.01
N PRO A 45 13.52 0.96 1.44
CA PRO A 45 13.09 -0.16 2.24
C PRO A 45 12.34 0.32 3.48
N VAL A 46 11.09 -0.11 3.65
CA VAL A 46 10.23 0.31 4.78
C VAL A 46 10.70 -0.40 6.05
N THR A 47 11.82 0.05 6.59
CA THR A 47 12.50 -0.48 7.77
C THR A 47 12.50 0.57 8.87
N ARG A 48 12.72 0.17 10.14
CA ARG A 48 12.85 1.13 11.24
C ARG A 48 14.00 2.12 11.03
N GLN A 49 15.04 1.72 10.29
CA GLN A 49 16.18 2.57 9.96
C GLN A 49 15.77 3.76 9.08
N TRP A 50 14.90 3.53 8.10
CA TRP A 50 14.49 4.56 7.12
C TRP A 50 13.17 5.25 7.53
N GLY A 51 12.43 4.66 8.48
CA GLY A 51 11.39 5.32 9.26
C GLY A 51 10.35 6.09 8.42
N GLU A 52 10.27 7.39 8.69
CA GLU A 52 9.33 8.33 8.05
C GLU A 52 9.63 8.62 6.57
N GLU A 53 10.89 8.61 6.18
CA GLU A 53 11.29 8.88 4.79
C GLU A 53 10.79 7.74 3.89
N ALA A 54 10.92 6.49 4.34
CA ALA A 54 10.38 5.34 3.63
C ALA A 54 8.86 5.36 3.55
N LEU A 55 8.15 5.73 4.63
CA LEU A 55 6.69 5.87 4.60
C LEU A 55 6.24 6.99 3.65
N THR A 56 7.00 8.10 3.59
CA THR A 56 6.74 9.20 2.68
C THR A 56 6.91 8.77 1.23
N ALA A 57 8.04 8.14 0.88
CA ALA A 57 8.30 7.62 -0.45
C ALA A 57 7.24 6.58 -0.87
N HIS A 58 6.87 5.69 0.06
CA HIS A 58 5.83 4.68 -0.15
C HIS A 58 4.47 5.35 -0.46
N ARG A 59 4.07 6.38 0.30
CA ARG A 59 2.86 7.17 -0.02
C ARG A 59 2.94 7.80 -1.41
N THR A 60 4.06 8.44 -1.75
CA THR A 60 4.24 9.09 -3.05
C THR A 60 4.09 8.11 -4.20
N PHE A 61 4.60 6.89 -4.05
CA PHE A 61 4.40 5.82 -5.02
C PHE A 61 2.91 5.49 -5.22
N HIS A 62 2.18 5.20 -4.15
CA HIS A 62 0.75 4.84 -4.26
C HIS A 62 -0.07 5.98 -4.86
N GLN A 63 0.23 7.24 -4.49
CA GLN A 63 -0.44 8.39 -5.09
C GLN A 63 -0.19 8.51 -6.60
N ALA A 64 1.04 8.25 -7.07
CA ALA A 64 1.34 8.22 -8.51
C ALA A 64 0.54 7.12 -9.22
N LEU A 65 0.47 5.92 -8.63
CA LEU A 65 -0.34 4.81 -9.14
C LEU A 65 -1.83 5.14 -9.20
N TYR A 66 -2.39 5.70 -8.13
CA TYR A 66 -3.80 6.06 -8.10
C TYR A 66 -4.12 7.13 -9.15
N ARG A 67 -3.25 8.13 -9.33
CA ARG A 67 -3.42 9.16 -10.37
C ARG A 67 -3.45 8.55 -11.77
N ALA A 68 -2.58 7.57 -12.04
CA ALA A 68 -2.56 6.86 -13.31
C ALA A 68 -3.87 6.11 -13.62
N SER A 69 -4.73 5.86 -12.63
CA SER A 69 -6.08 5.30 -12.85
C SER A 69 -7.05 6.26 -13.54
N HIS A 70 -6.74 7.56 -13.59
CA HIS A 70 -7.62 8.62 -14.14
C HIS A 70 -9.07 8.50 -13.63
N ASN A 71 -9.22 8.25 -12.32
CA ASN A 71 -10.50 8.13 -11.65
C ASN A 71 -10.51 9.02 -10.41
N ASP A 72 -10.91 10.28 -10.58
CA ASP A 72 -10.87 11.31 -9.54
C ASP A 72 -11.69 10.98 -8.28
N VAL A 73 -12.71 10.14 -8.41
CA VAL A 73 -13.47 9.65 -7.25
C VAL A 73 -12.63 8.64 -6.47
N LEU A 74 -12.04 7.67 -7.17
CA LEU A 74 -11.18 6.65 -6.56
C LEU A 74 -9.92 7.25 -5.94
N ILE A 75 -9.29 8.20 -6.61
CA ILE A 75 -8.10 8.92 -6.11
C ILE A 75 -8.40 9.57 -4.77
N ARG A 76 -9.48 10.36 -4.68
CA ARG A 76 -9.85 11.05 -3.43
C ARG A 76 -10.20 10.08 -2.30
N LEU A 77 -10.91 9.00 -2.59
CA LEU A 77 -11.23 7.97 -1.59
C LEU A 77 -9.97 7.27 -1.08
N LEU A 78 -9.04 6.92 -1.98
CA LEU A 78 -7.80 6.26 -1.60
C LEU A 78 -6.84 7.18 -0.84
N ASP A 79 -6.77 8.47 -1.18
CA ASP A 79 -6.00 9.46 -0.41
C ASP A 79 -6.52 9.57 1.04
N ASP A 80 -7.85 9.67 1.24
CA ASP A 80 -8.46 9.71 2.57
C ASP A 80 -8.25 8.40 3.35
N LEU A 81 -8.39 7.24 2.68
CA LEU A 81 -8.09 5.93 3.28
C LEU A 81 -6.62 5.81 3.66
N TRP A 82 -5.71 6.39 2.86
CA TRP A 82 -4.30 6.41 3.16
C TRP A 82 -4.04 7.20 4.44
N ASP A 83 -4.57 8.42 4.57
CA ASP A 83 -4.41 9.24 5.77
C ASP A 83 -4.94 8.53 7.02
N LYS A 84 -6.11 7.89 6.93
CA LYS A 84 -6.68 7.10 8.04
C LYS A 84 -5.85 5.88 8.38
N SER A 85 -5.28 5.19 7.39
CA SER A 85 -4.47 3.99 7.58
C SER A 85 -3.06 4.29 8.12
N ASP A 86 -2.62 5.56 8.07
CA ASP A 86 -1.23 5.93 8.35
C ASP A 86 -0.79 5.59 9.77
N ARG A 87 -1.64 5.87 10.76
CA ARG A 87 -1.38 5.52 12.17
C ARG A 87 -1.19 4.00 12.38
N TYR A 88 -1.88 3.17 11.61
CA TYR A 88 -1.76 1.71 11.71
C TYR A 88 -0.50 1.21 11.02
N ARG A 89 -0.10 1.81 9.89
CA ARG A 89 1.21 1.50 9.28
C ARG A 89 2.37 1.85 10.20
N ARG A 90 2.32 3.01 10.88
CA ARG A 90 3.31 3.41 11.89
C ARG A 90 3.37 2.41 13.05
N LEU A 91 2.22 1.96 13.57
CA LEU A 91 2.20 0.89 14.56
C LEU A 91 2.86 -0.40 14.04
N GLY A 92 2.53 -0.82 12.82
CA GLY A 92 3.14 -2.01 12.19
C GLY A 92 4.66 -1.89 12.05
N LEU A 93 5.16 -0.69 11.73
CA LEU A 93 6.59 -0.37 11.64
C LEU A 93 7.32 -0.51 13.00
N GLU A 94 6.63 -0.18 14.11
CA GLU A 94 7.13 -0.27 15.48
C GLU A 94 7.12 -1.69 16.07
N LEU A 95 6.43 -2.66 15.47
CA LEU A 95 6.42 -4.04 15.96
C LEU A 95 7.79 -4.73 15.75
N PRO A 96 8.17 -5.71 16.61
CA PRO A 96 9.44 -6.42 16.50
C PRO A 96 9.70 -6.99 15.10
N PRO A 97 10.96 -7.05 14.65
CA PRO A 97 11.32 -7.71 13.38
C PRO A 97 10.89 -9.20 13.35
N GLY A 98 10.43 -9.69 12.20
CA GLY A 98 10.08 -11.09 11.88
C GLY A 98 9.69 -11.23 10.39
N ASP A 99 9.76 -12.44 9.78
CA ASP A 99 9.51 -12.83 8.35
C ASP A 99 9.04 -11.74 7.37
N GLU A 100 9.89 -10.75 7.13
CA GLU A 100 9.49 -9.37 6.85
C GLU A 100 8.73 -9.14 5.52
N PRO A 101 7.68 -8.30 5.52
CA PRO A 101 7.15 -7.66 4.32
C PRO A 101 8.13 -6.66 3.67
N ARG A 102 9.19 -6.23 4.37
CA ARG A 102 9.88 -4.95 4.14
C ARG A 102 10.76 -4.89 2.88
N THR A 103 11.42 -5.99 2.53
CA THR A 103 12.22 -6.12 1.29
C THR A 103 11.34 -6.56 0.12
N ARG A 104 10.41 -7.49 0.39
CA ARG A 104 9.39 -7.93 -0.55
C ARG A 104 8.56 -6.76 -1.09
N ASP A 105 8.24 -5.79 -0.24
CA ASP A 105 7.51 -4.57 -0.59
C ASP A 105 8.16 -3.83 -1.77
N LEU A 106 9.49 -3.64 -1.72
CA LEU A 106 10.22 -2.90 -2.75
C LEU A 106 10.17 -3.63 -4.10
N GLU A 107 10.41 -4.95 -4.10
CA GLU A 107 10.34 -5.78 -5.30
C GLU A 107 8.93 -5.81 -5.90
N GLU A 108 7.89 -5.90 -5.05
CA GLU A 108 6.50 -5.84 -5.46
C GLU A 108 6.16 -4.52 -6.16
N HIS A 109 6.63 -3.39 -5.63
CA HIS A 109 6.42 -2.08 -6.26
C HIS A 109 7.07 -1.98 -7.64
N HIS A 110 8.33 -2.42 -7.80
CA HIS A 110 8.99 -2.46 -9.12
C HIS A 110 8.24 -3.35 -10.11
N ARG A 111 7.80 -4.53 -9.66
CA ARG A 111 7.00 -5.44 -10.49
C ARG A 111 5.65 -4.84 -10.85
N LEU A 112 5.01 -4.11 -9.93
CA LEU A 112 3.75 -3.46 -10.18
C LEU A 112 3.87 -2.38 -11.26
N VAL A 113 4.95 -1.58 -11.25
CA VAL A 113 5.23 -0.60 -12.31
C VAL A 113 5.39 -1.30 -13.66
N ALA A 114 6.15 -2.40 -13.72
CA ALA A 114 6.32 -3.15 -14.96
C ALA A 114 4.96 -3.64 -15.51
N LEU A 115 4.12 -4.22 -14.66
CA LEU A 115 2.79 -4.69 -15.06
C LEU A 115 1.88 -3.54 -15.55
N VAL A 116 1.93 -2.38 -14.91
CA VAL A 116 1.15 -1.19 -15.31
C VAL A 116 1.64 -0.64 -16.65
N VAL A 117 2.96 -0.54 -16.85
CA VAL A 117 3.57 -0.09 -18.10
C VAL A 117 3.17 -1.02 -19.25
N ASP A 118 3.28 -2.32 -19.03
CA ASP A 118 2.97 -3.36 -20.03
C ASP A 118 1.46 -3.56 -20.26
N GLY A 119 0.60 -2.82 -19.53
CA GLY A 119 -0.85 -2.90 -19.67
C GLY A 119 -1.46 -4.21 -19.15
N ARG A 120 -0.77 -4.90 -18.24
CA ARG A 120 -1.15 -6.19 -17.66
C ARG A 120 -2.13 -5.98 -16.50
N ALA A 121 -3.30 -5.43 -16.80
CA ALA A 121 -4.26 -4.95 -15.78
C ALA A 121 -4.62 -5.99 -14.71
N ALA A 122 -5.11 -7.16 -15.10
CA ALA A 122 -5.51 -8.20 -14.14
C ALA A 122 -4.36 -8.66 -13.23
N GLU A 123 -3.13 -8.71 -13.76
CA GLU A 123 -1.94 -9.08 -13.00
C GLU A 123 -1.54 -7.96 -12.03
N ALA A 124 -1.64 -6.69 -12.45
CA ALA A 124 -1.40 -5.54 -11.58
C ALA A 124 -2.40 -5.50 -10.41
N GLY A 125 -3.68 -5.74 -10.69
CA GLY A 125 -4.72 -5.84 -9.67
C GLY A 125 -4.45 -6.97 -8.68
N LYS A 126 -4.11 -8.16 -9.18
CA LYS A 126 -3.75 -9.30 -8.33
C LYS A 126 -2.54 -8.99 -7.44
N LEU A 127 -1.47 -8.45 -8.02
CA LEU A 127 -0.26 -8.11 -7.27
C LEU A 127 -0.55 -7.05 -6.20
N MET A 128 -1.35 -6.02 -6.51
CA MET A 128 -1.73 -5.01 -5.53
C MET A 128 -2.56 -5.62 -4.39
N ARG A 129 -3.47 -6.55 -4.68
CA ARG A 129 -4.23 -7.27 -3.63
C ARG A 129 -3.28 -8.02 -2.69
N ASP A 130 -2.33 -8.75 -3.26
CA ASP A 130 -1.34 -9.51 -2.51
C ASP A 130 -0.46 -8.56 -1.66
N HIS A 131 -0.04 -7.43 -2.22
CA HIS A 131 0.73 -6.39 -1.52
C HIS A 131 -0.05 -5.84 -0.30
N ILE A 132 -1.32 -5.45 -0.48
CA ILE A 132 -2.15 -4.96 0.63
C ILE A 132 -2.31 -6.03 1.71
N ALA A 133 -2.57 -7.28 1.32
CA ALA A 133 -2.75 -8.40 2.25
C ALA A 133 -1.55 -8.66 3.17
N HIS A 134 -0.35 -8.27 2.73
CA HIS A 134 0.90 -8.42 3.50
C HIS A 134 1.44 -7.09 4.02
N SER A 135 0.65 -6.02 3.95
CA SER A 135 1.06 -4.68 4.37
C SER A 135 1.22 -4.54 5.89
N LEU A 136 1.92 -3.48 6.31
CA LEU A 136 2.06 -3.13 7.73
C LEU A 136 0.72 -2.95 8.46
N THR A 137 -0.35 -2.54 7.76
CA THR A 137 -1.69 -2.46 8.35
C THR A 137 -2.21 -3.85 8.73
N ALA A 138 -1.97 -4.88 7.90
CA ALA A 138 -2.33 -6.26 8.23
C ALA A 138 -1.57 -6.75 9.47
N THR A 139 -0.26 -6.47 9.55
CA THR A 139 0.55 -6.77 10.74
C THR A 139 0.02 -6.07 11.99
N ALA A 140 -0.38 -4.79 11.86
CA ALA A 140 -0.92 -4.01 12.96
C ALA A 140 -2.27 -4.55 13.47
N ILE A 141 -3.14 -5.03 12.58
CA ILE A 141 -4.42 -5.67 12.95
C ILE A 141 -4.16 -6.88 13.85
N SER A 142 -3.34 -7.84 13.40
CA SER A 142 -3.05 -9.05 14.19
C SER A 142 -2.44 -8.72 15.56
N ALA A 143 -1.60 -7.68 15.63
CA ALA A 143 -1.02 -7.25 16.90
C ALA A 143 -2.03 -6.58 17.85
N LEU A 144 -3.01 -5.84 17.32
CA LEU A 144 -4.07 -5.22 18.12
C LEU A 144 -5.04 -6.28 18.66
N GLU A 145 -5.48 -7.22 17.81
CA GLU A 145 -6.37 -8.32 18.19
C GLU A 145 -5.75 -9.16 19.33
N ASN A 146 -4.47 -9.54 19.20
CA ASN A 146 -3.76 -10.27 20.25
C ASN A 146 -3.73 -9.51 21.59
N ARG A 147 -3.55 -8.18 21.56
CA ARG A 147 -3.54 -7.35 22.78
C ARG A 147 -4.91 -7.23 23.43
N GLU A 148 -5.97 -7.19 22.64
CA GLU A 148 -7.35 -7.11 23.12
C GLU A 148 -7.77 -8.43 23.76
N SER A 149 -7.48 -9.58 23.14
CA SER A 149 -7.75 -10.90 23.73
C SER A 149 -7.04 -11.14 25.06
N HIS A 150 -5.85 -10.57 25.25
CA HIS A 150 -5.12 -10.64 26.53
C HIS A 150 -5.63 -9.69 27.62
N ARG A 151 -6.47 -8.69 27.29
CA ARG A 151 -7.08 -7.79 28.26
C ARG A 151 -8.43 -8.30 28.79
N GLU A 152 -9.07 -9.19 28.04
CA GLU A 152 -10.38 -9.77 28.37
C GLU A 152 -10.26 -11.06 29.22
N ASN A 153 -9.06 -11.59 29.40
CA ASN A 153 -8.70 -12.71 30.29
C ASN A 153 -8.03 -12.22 31.58
#